data_AF-A0AAP7GSC7-F1
#
_entry.id   AF-A0AAP7GSC7-F1
#
_cell.length_a   1.000
_cell.length_b   1.000
_cell.length_c   1.000
_cell.angle_alpha   90.00
_cell.angle_beta   90.00
_cell.angle_gamma   90.00
#
_symmetry.space_group_name_H-M   'P 1'
#
loop_
_entity.id
_entity.type
_entity.pdbx_description
1 polymer ?
#
loop_
_entity_poly.entity_id
_entity_poly.type
_entity_poly.pdbx_seq_one_letter_code
_entity_poly.pdbx_strand_id
1 'polypeptide(L)'
;MDLEVLEKWCQDGITMLSSPEDIPHLVELRRKLVTHFSRSPKLYELASDISEDLSDLPEDARRIAREYLISTYGFSFEFFMDRKLAKVREILKRGKIRSAAEFRALSDFAADVEVEEGLARDAELLLASYSKA
;
A
#
# COMPACT_ATOMS: atom_id res chain seq x y z
N MET A 1 5.67 -6.02 4.00
CA MET A 1 4.34 -5.54 4.40
C MET A 1 3.50 -6.66 4.95
N ASP A 2 2.99 -6.45 6.16
CA ASP A 2 2.03 -7.32 6.81
C ASP A 2 0.67 -7.24 6.10
N LEU A 3 0.08 -8.40 5.77
CA LEU A 3 -1.21 -8.48 5.10
C LEU A 3 -2.36 -7.99 5.99
N GLU A 4 -2.25 -8.14 7.31
CA GLU A 4 -3.25 -7.62 8.25
C GLU A 4 -3.25 -6.08 8.27
N VAL A 5 -2.07 -5.47 8.12
CA VAL A 5 -1.92 -4.01 7.98
C VAL A 5 -2.56 -3.54 6.67
N LEU A 6 -2.26 -4.23 5.56
CA LEU A 6 -2.84 -3.88 4.25
C LEU A 6 -4.37 -4.04 4.22
N GLU A 7 -4.91 -5.03 4.94
CA GLU A 7 -6.35 -5.24 5.01
C GLU A 7 -7.06 -4.09 5.75
N LYS A 8 -6.52 -3.66 6.89
CA LYS A 8 -7.03 -2.50 7.64
C LYS A 8 -6.88 -1.21 6.84
N TRP A 9 -5.78 -1.05 6.12
CA TRP A 9 -5.58 0.06 5.19
C TRP A 9 -6.71 0.12 4.14
N CYS A 10 -7.10 -1.02 3.56
CA CYS A 10 -8.20 -1.08 2.60
C CYS A 10 -9.56 -0.74 3.25
N GLN A 11 -9.80 -1.23 4.47
CA GLN A 11 -11.03 -0.93 5.23
C GLN A 11 -11.19 0.58 5.47
N ASP A 12 -10.12 1.23 5.90
CA ASP A 12 -10.13 2.66 6.17
C ASP A 12 -10.23 3.48 4.88
N GLY A 13 -9.54 3.07 3.81
CA GLY A 13 -9.66 3.70 2.49
C GLY A 13 -11.09 3.69 1.97
N ILE A 14 -11.78 2.55 2.04
CA ILE A 14 -13.21 2.44 1.68
C ILE A 14 -14.10 3.34 2.54
N THR A 15 -13.75 3.47 3.83
CA THR A 15 -14.50 4.34 4.75
C THR A 15 -14.34 5.81 4.37
N MET A 16 -13.15 6.24 3.95
CA MET A 16 -12.89 7.60 3.47
C MET A 16 -13.62 7.95 2.18
N LEU A 17 -13.84 6.95 1.31
CA LEU A 17 -14.61 7.11 0.07
C LEU A 17 -16.13 7.18 0.29
N SER A 18 -16.62 7.03 1.52
CA SER A 18 -18.05 6.91 1.81
C SER A 18 -18.82 8.23 1.70
N SER A 19 -19.04 8.72 0.48
CA SER A 19 -20.02 9.77 0.15
C SER A 19 -21.40 9.16 -0.15
N PRO A 20 -22.52 9.85 0.15
CA PRO A 20 -23.87 9.38 -0.18
C PRO A 20 -24.13 9.09 -1.66
N GLU A 21 -23.30 9.63 -2.56
CA GLU A 21 -23.48 9.51 -4.02
C GLU A 21 -22.81 8.24 -4.61
N ASP A 22 -21.89 7.60 -3.87
CA ASP A 22 -21.03 6.52 -4.37
C ASP A 22 -21.54 5.09 -4.03
N ILE A 23 -22.84 4.95 -3.76
CA ILE A 23 -23.43 3.73 -3.16
C ILE A 23 -23.11 2.44 -3.93
N PRO A 24 -23.24 2.34 -5.28
CA PRO A 24 -22.99 1.08 -5.99
C PRO A 24 -21.50 0.68 -6.00
N HIS A 25 -20.61 1.64 -6.20
CA HIS A 25 -19.16 1.43 -6.26
C HIS A 25 -18.60 0.99 -4.90
N LEU A 26 -19.02 1.66 -3.82
CA LEU A 26 -18.62 1.31 -2.45
C LEU A 26 -19.10 -0.08 -2.04
N VAL A 27 -20.28 -0.51 -2.50
CA VAL A 27 -20.77 -1.87 -2.27
C VAL A 27 -19.87 -2.90 -2.95
N GLU A 28 -19.35 -2.61 -4.15
CA GLU A 28 -18.40 -3.48 -4.84
C GLU A 28 -17.07 -3.58 -4.08
N LEU A 29 -16.47 -2.45 -3.68
CA LEU A 29 -15.22 -2.44 -2.92
C LEU A 29 -15.35 -3.20 -1.59
N ARG A 30 -16.46 -2.99 -0.85
CA ARG A 30 -16.76 -3.73 0.39
C ARG A 30 -16.94 -5.22 0.13
N ARG A 31 -17.58 -5.60 -0.97
CA ARG A 31 -17.71 -7.01 -1.36
C ARG A 31 -16.34 -7.61 -1.64
N LYS A 32 -15.48 -6.94 -2.41
CA LYS A 32 -14.11 -7.39 -2.69
C LYS A 32 -13.36 -7.63 -1.38
N LEU A 33 -13.44 -6.70 -0.42
CA LEU A 33 -12.83 -6.83 0.90
C LEU A 33 -13.33 -8.08 1.67
N VAL A 34 -14.64 -8.29 1.76
CA VAL A 34 -15.22 -9.48 2.43
C VAL A 34 -14.79 -10.79 1.74
N THR A 35 -14.53 -10.75 0.43
CA THR A 35 -14.09 -11.91 -0.35
C THR A 35 -12.58 -12.18 -0.23
N HIS A 36 -11.81 -11.35 0.49
CA HIS A 36 -10.34 -11.43 0.55
C HIS A 36 -9.75 -11.82 1.91
N PHE A 37 -10.58 -12.26 2.85
CA PHE A 37 -10.09 -12.63 4.18
C PHE A 37 -8.99 -13.72 4.11
N SER A 38 -7.80 -13.30 4.55
CA SER A 38 -6.64 -14.07 4.98
C SER A 38 -5.51 -14.43 4.00
N ARG A 39 -5.65 -14.61 2.68
CA ARG A 39 -4.50 -15.09 1.83
C ARG A 39 -4.49 -14.70 0.35
N SER A 40 -5.23 -13.69 -0.10
CA SER A 40 -5.41 -13.49 -1.55
C SER A 40 -4.43 -12.47 -2.16
N PRO A 41 -3.76 -12.78 -3.29
CA PRO A 41 -3.05 -11.81 -4.15
C PRO A 41 -3.89 -10.58 -4.51
N LYS A 42 -5.21 -10.74 -4.44
CA LYS A 42 -6.24 -9.75 -4.73
C LYS A 42 -6.33 -8.61 -3.71
N LEU A 43 -5.69 -8.72 -2.53
CA LEU A 43 -5.67 -7.61 -1.58
C LEU A 43 -4.85 -6.42 -2.11
N TYR A 44 -3.79 -6.68 -2.86
CA TYR A 44 -3.01 -5.64 -3.54
C TYR A 44 -3.76 -5.05 -4.74
N GLU A 45 -4.59 -5.84 -5.42
CA GLU A 45 -5.47 -5.35 -6.48
C GLU A 45 -6.53 -4.42 -5.88
N LEU A 46 -7.20 -4.84 -4.79
CA LEU A 46 -8.15 -4.00 -4.06
C LEU A 46 -7.49 -2.70 -3.55
N ALA A 47 -6.28 -2.78 -2.99
CA ALA A 47 -5.55 -1.60 -2.56
C ALA A 47 -5.23 -0.66 -3.74
N SER A 48 -4.98 -1.20 -4.93
CA SER A 48 -4.78 -0.41 -6.15
C SER A 48 -6.08 0.28 -6.59
N ASP A 49 -7.20 -0.47 -6.65
CA ASP A 49 -8.53 0.09 -6.97
C ASP A 49 -8.88 1.25 -6.02
N ILE A 50 -8.74 1.03 -4.71
CA ILE A 50 -9.00 2.06 -3.68
C ILE A 50 -8.05 3.25 -3.83
N SER A 51 -6.79 3.02 -4.22
CA SER A 51 -5.82 4.09 -4.38
C SER A 51 -6.15 5.02 -5.54
N GLU A 52 -6.66 4.47 -6.64
CA GLU A 52 -7.16 5.24 -7.78
C GLU A 52 -8.32 6.15 -7.31
N ASP A 53 -9.31 5.58 -6.63
CA ASP A 53 -10.46 6.33 -6.12
C ASP A 53 -10.07 7.42 -5.11
N LEU A 54 -9.15 7.12 -4.18
CA LEU A 54 -8.65 8.09 -3.20
C LEU A 54 -7.88 9.24 -3.88
N SER A 55 -7.22 8.96 -4.99
CA SER A 55 -6.47 9.98 -5.74
C SER A 55 -7.37 10.99 -6.47
N ASP A 56 -8.60 10.57 -6.78
CA ASP A 56 -9.64 11.37 -7.45
C ASP A 56 -10.47 12.23 -6.48
N LEU A 57 -10.29 12.06 -5.16
CA LEU A 57 -10.92 12.92 -4.16
C LEU A 57 -10.54 14.40 -4.35
N PRO A 58 -11.43 15.34 -3.95
CA PRO A 58 -11.10 16.76 -3.87
C PRO A 58 -9.83 16.99 -3.04
N GLU A 59 -9.04 18.01 -3.39
CA GLU A 59 -7.69 18.22 -2.83
C GLU A 59 -7.63 18.17 -1.29
N ASP A 60 -8.58 18.81 -0.61
CA ASP A 60 -8.65 18.79 0.85
C ASP A 60 -8.93 17.39 1.42
N ALA A 61 -9.89 16.68 0.84
CA ALA A 61 -10.23 15.31 1.26
C ALA A 61 -9.09 14.34 0.96
N ARG A 62 -8.45 14.48 -0.20
CA ARG A 62 -7.29 13.71 -0.61
C ARG A 62 -6.10 13.92 0.33
N ARG A 63 -5.83 15.17 0.72
CA ARG A 63 -4.79 15.52 1.69
C ARG A 63 -5.06 14.89 3.05
N ILE A 64 -6.28 14.99 3.56
CA ILE A 64 -6.68 14.37 4.84
C ILE A 64 -6.51 12.85 4.78
N ALA A 65 -6.97 12.21 3.70
CA ALA A 65 -6.82 10.77 3.52
C ALA A 65 -5.34 10.36 3.48
N ARG A 66 -4.51 11.10 2.74
CA ARG A 66 -3.05 10.87 2.66
C ARG A 66 -2.38 10.97 4.02
N GLU A 67 -2.61 12.08 4.73
CA GLU A 67 -2.02 12.31 6.06
C GLU A 67 -2.43 11.23 7.06
N TYR A 68 -3.72 10.85 7.07
CA TYR A 68 -4.20 9.77 7.92
C TYR A 68 -3.47 8.46 7.62
N LEU A 69 -3.46 8.01 6.36
CA LEU A 69 -2.89 6.71 5.99
C LEU A 69 -1.39 6.63 6.29
N ILE A 70 -0.64 7.71 6.04
CA ILE A 70 0.78 7.80 6.42
C ILE A 70 0.92 7.70 7.94
N SER A 71 0.15 8.47 8.71
CA SER A 71 0.29 8.49 10.17
C SER A 71 -0.09 7.17 10.84
N THR A 72 -1.04 6.43 10.27
CA THR A 72 -1.57 5.19 10.85
C THR A 72 -0.81 3.95 10.37
N TYR A 73 -0.48 3.89 9.08
CA TYR A 73 0.06 2.70 8.43
C TYR A 73 1.49 2.88 7.94
N GLY A 74 2.00 4.12 7.95
CA GLY A 74 3.31 4.46 7.45
C GLY A 74 3.40 4.51 5.93
N PHE A 75 2.25 4.47 5.22
CA PHE A 75 2.18 4.64 3.77
C PHE A 75 0.81 5.12 3.26
N SER A 76 0.80 5.84 2.13
CA SER A 76 -0.41 6.35 1.47
C SER A 76 -0.78 5.58 0.20
N PHE A 77 -1.85 6.03 -0.46
CA PHE A 77 -2.29 5.51 -1.76
C PHE A 77 -1.30 5.79 -2.90
N GLU A 78 -0.42 6.79 -2.76
CA GLU A 78 0.61 7.12 -3.75
C GLU A 78 1.56 5.94 -3.98
N PHE A 79 1.79 5.15 -2.93
CA PHE A 79 2.60 3.93 -3.00
C PHE A 79 2.08 2.94 -4.04
N PHE A 80 0.76 2.80 -4.23
CA PHE A 80 0.19 1.86 -5.22
C PHE A 80 0.15 2.46 -6.63
N MET A 81 0.08 3.79 -6.73
CA MET A 81 -0.03 4.54 -7.99
C MET A 81 1.32 4.75 -8.68
N ASP A 82 2.41 4.91 -7.94
CA ASP A 82 3.70 5.24 -8.54
C ASP A 82 4.27 4.05 -9.34
N ARG A 83 4.47 4.25 -10.65
CA ARG A 83 5.08 3.24 -11.54
C ARG A 83 6.54 2.95 -11.20
N LYS A 84 7.28 3.93 -10.67
CA LYS A 84 8.68 3.76 -10.26
C LYS A 84 8.79 2.76 -9.10
N LEU A 85 7.78 2.74 -8.23
CA LEU A 85 7.72 1.85 -7.08
C LEU A 85 7.17 0.45 -7.40
N ALA A 86 6.73 0.17 -8.63
CA ALA A 86 6.15 -1.13 -8.98
C ALA A 86 7.08 -2.32 -8.67
N LYS A 87 8.38 -2.16 -8.92
CA LYS A 87 9.37 -3.20 -8.61
C LYS A 87 9.54 -3.39 -7.10
N VAL A 88 9.57 -2.29 -6.34
CA VAL A 88 9.66 -2.31 -4.87
C VAL A 88 8.42 -2.96 -4.27
N ARG A 89 7.22 -2.58 -4.75
CA ARG A 89 5.94 -3.19 -4.39
C ARG A 89 5.96 -4.69 -4.53
N GLU A 90 6.40 -5.21 -5.67
CA GLU A 90 6.45 -6.66 -5.89
C GLU A 90 7.43 -7.38 -4.96
N ILE A 91 8.51 -6.72 -4.55
CA ILE A 91 9.45 -7.27 -3.55
C ILE A 91 8.79 -7.28 -2.15
N LEU A 92 8.20 -6.15 -1.73
CA LEU A 92 7.55 -5.99 -0.42
C LEU A 92 6.32 -6.91 -0.27
N LYS A 93 5.51 -7.02 -1.32
CA LYS A 93 4.38 -7.96 -1.44
C LYS A 93 4.79 -9.40 -1.22
N ARG A 94 5.94 -9.75 -1.79
CA ARG A 94 6.47 -11.12 -1.72
C ARG A 94 7.17 -11.43 -0.40
N GLY A 95 7.65 -10.41 0.31
CA GLY A 95 8.33 -10.58 1.60
C GLY A 95 9.67 -11.33 1.50
N LYS A 96 10.31 -11.37 0.32
CA LYS A 96 11.69 -11.90 0.18
C LYS A 96 12.45 -11.32 -1.01
N ILE A 97 13.76 -11.15 -0.83
CA ILE A 97 14.73 -10.76 -1.87
C ILE A 97 15.30 -12.03 -2.53
N ARG A 98 15.34 -12.07 -3.86
CA ARG A 98 15.78 -13.23 -4.66
C ARG A 98 17.12 -13.00 -5.38
N SER A 99 17.57 -11.75 -5.50
CA SER A 99 18.78 -11.42 -6.24
C SER A 99 19.44 -10.14 -5.74
N ALA A 100 20.73 -9.99 -6.06
CA ALA A 100 21.47 -8.75 -5.80
C ALA A 100 20.84 -7.52 -6.49
N ALA A 101 20.17 -7.70 -7.63
CA ALA A 101 19.49 -6.60 -8.32
C ALA A 101 18.20 -6.15 -7.61
N GLU A 102 17.51 -7.07 -6.92
CA GLU A 102 16.38 -6.71 -6.05
C GLU A 102 16.86 -6.11 -4.73
N PHE A 103 17.97 -6.61 -4.17
CA PHE A 103 18.61 -6.01 -3.00
C PHE A 103 18.98 -4.55 -3.26
N ARG A 104 19.67 -4.25 -4.37
CA ARG A 104 20.01 -2.86 -4.75
C ARG A 104 18.77 -1.99 -4.90
N ALA A 105 17.76 -2.45 -5.65
CA ALA A 105 16.54 -1.68 -5.84
C ALA A 105 15.82 -1.34 -4.52
N LEU A 106 15.79 -2.29 -3.58
CA LEU A 106 15.18 -2.08 -2.27
C LEU A 106 16.05 -1.20 -1.35
N SER A 107 17.37 -1.30 -1.48
CA SER A 107 18.33 -0.43 -0.76
C SER A 107 18.28 1.01 -1.25
N ASP A 108 18.22 1.23 -2.56
CA ASP A 108 18.09 2.56 -3.16
C ASP A 108 16.77 3.21 -2.72
N PHE A 109 15.69 2.42 -2.70
CA PHE A 109 14.39 2.84 -2.16
C PHE A 109 14.45 3.22 -0.68
N ALA A 110 15.07 2.40 0.18
CA ALA A 110 15.15 2.71 1.62
C ALA A 110 16.02 3.94 1.93
N ALA A 111 16.94 4.30 1.03
CA ALA A 111 17.80 5.47 1.17
C ALA A 111 17.17 6.77 0.63
N ASP A 112 16.02 6.69 -0.03
CA ASP A 112 15.32 7.86 -0.58
C ASP A 112 14.55 8.60 0.51
N VAL A 113 14.84 9.89 0.66
CA VAL A 113 14.27 10.78 1.68
C VAL A 113 12.80 11.13 1.42
N GLU A 114 12.29 10.90 0.21
CA GLU A 114 10.88 11.13 -0.13
C GLU A 114 9.98 9.93 0.23
N VAL A 115 10.56 8.83 0.71
CA VAL A 115 9.82 7.61 1.04
C VAL A 115 9.14 7.71 2.40
N GLU A 116 7.90 7.21 2.44
CA GLU A 116 7.09 7.14 3.65
C GLU A 116 7.75 6.19 4.68
N GLU A 117 7.94 6.67 5.91
CA GLU A 117 8.79 6.03 6.94
C GLU A 117 8.44 4.55 7.20
N GLY A 118 7.16 4.17 7.09
CA GLY A 118 6.72 2.79 7.27
C GLY A 118 7.26 1.85 6.19
N LEU A 119 7.29 2.29 4.92
CA LEU A 119 7.82 1.49 3.82
C LEU A 119 9.33 1.38 3.87
N ALA A 120 10.02 2.46 4.26
CA ALA A 120 11.46 2.45 4.46
C ALA A 120 11.84 1.41 5.53
N ARG A 121 11.13 1.40 6.66
CA ARG A 121 11.34 0.41 7.73
C ARG A 121 11.09 -1.03 7.26
N ASP A 122 10.01 -1.27 6.53
CA ASP A 122 9.70 -2.58 5.96
C ASP A 122 10.80 -3.06 4.99
N ALA A 123 11.32 -2.15 4.17
CA ALA A 123 12.43 -2.41 3.26
C ALA A 123 13.72 -2.76 4.02
N GLU A 124 14.07 -2.01 5.06
CA GLU A 124 15.24 -2.26 5.91
C GLU A 124 15.19 -3.63 6.58
N LEU A 125 14.03 -4.04 7.12
CA LEU A 125 13.86 -5.36 7.73
C LEU A 125 14.12 -6.49 6.73
N LEU A 126 13.65 -6.33 5.50
CA LEU A 126 13.88 -7.27 4.40
C LEU A 126 15.35 -7.33 3.96
N LEU A 127 16.01 -6.18 3.85
CA LEU A 127 17.44 -6.08 3.54
C LEU A 127 18.27 -6.80 4.62
N ALA A 128 17.99 -6.52 5.90
CA ALA A 128 18.68 -7.14 7.03
C ALA A 128 18.48 -8.66 7.10
N SER A 129 17.28 -9.15 6.72
CA SER A 129 17.00 -10.58 6.62
C SER A 129 17.82 -11.25 5.53
N TYR A 130 17.96 -10.63 4.36
CA TYR A 130 18.74 -11.17 3.24
C TYR A 130 20.24 -11.17 3.52
N SER A 131 20.79 -10.14 4.16
CA SER A 131 22.23 -10.07 4.48
C SER A 131 22.68 -11.09 5.52
N LYS A 132 21.75 -11.73 6.23
CA LYS A 132 22.02 -12.79 7.23
C LYS A 132 21.82 -14.21 6.69
N ALA A 133 21.27 -14.34 5.47
CA ALA A 133 20.95 -15.61 4.81
C ALA A 133 22.11 -16.06 3.91
#